data_AF-A0A9C9YTQ2-F1
#
_entry.id   AF-A0A9C9YTQ2-F1
#
_cell.length_a   1.000
_cell.length_b   1.000
_cell.length_c   1.000
_cell.angle_alpha   90.00
_cell.angle_beta   90.00
_cell.angle_gamma   90.00
#
_symmetry.space_group_name_H-M   'P 1'
#
loop_
_entity.id
_entity.type
_entity.pdbx_description
1 polymer ?
#
loop_
_entity_poly.entity_id
_entity_poly.type
_entity_poly.pdbx_seq_one_letter_code
_entity_poly.pdbx_strand_id
1 'polypeptide(L)' 'MVMPGDNVKMTVSLIAPIAMEEGLRFAIREGGRTVGAGVVSKIIE' A
#
# COMPACT_ATOMS: atom_id res chain seq x y z
N MET A 1 -10.82 2.71 10.94
CA MET A 1 -9.82 2.13 11.85
C MET A 1 -9.51 0.73 11.33
N VAL A 2 -8.25 0.33 11.27
CA VAL A 2 -7.80 -0.99 10.78
C VAL A 2 -6.98 -1.63 11.90
N MET A 3 -7.23 -2.89 12.19
CA MET A 3 -6.57 -3.63 13.27
C MET A 3 -5.43 -4.51 12.71
N PRO A 4 -4.39 -4.80 13.50
CA PRO A 4 -3.39 -5.78 13.11
C PRO A 4 -4.03 -7.14 12.78
N GLY A 5 -3.75 -7.65 11.57
CA GLY A 5 -4.32 -8.90 11.06
C GLY A 5 -5.48 -8.73 10.09
N ASP A 6 -6.04 -7.52 9.98
CA ASP A 6 -7.12 -7.25 9.03
C ASP A 6 -6.59 -7.23 7.58
N ASN A 7 -7.34 -7.86 6.68
CA ASN A 7 -7.18 -7.66 5.25
C ASN A 7 -8.15 -6.58 4.79
N VAL A 8 -7.61 -5.47 4.29
CA VAL A 8 -8.41 -4.30 3.89
C VAL A 8 -8.02 -3.83 2.49
N LYS A 9 -8.99 -3.26 1.78
CA LYS A 9 -8.76 -2.49 0.55
C LYS A 9 -8.73 -1.01 0.91
N MET A 10 -7.78 -0.27 0.37
CA MET A 10 -7.63 1.16 0.62
C MET A 10 -7.15 1.89 -0.63
N THR A 11 -7.53 3.16 -0.74
CA THR A 11 -6.99 4.09 -1.73
C THR A 11 -5.82 4.84 -1.12
N VAL A 12 -4.73 4.99 -1.87
CA VAL A 12 -3.50 5.65 -1.42
C VAL A 12 -3.10 6.69 -2.45
N SER A 13 -2.77 7.90 -2.00
CA SER A 13 -2.17 8.95 -2.82
C SER A 13 -0.68 9.05 -2.50
N LEU A 14 0.16 9.03 -3.53
CA LEU A 14 1.61 9.21 -3.37
C LEU A 14 1.98 10.69 -3.46
N ILE A 15 2.99 11.09 -2.69
CA ILE A 15 3.53 12.47 -2.73
C ILE A 15 4.39 12.75 -3.98
N ALA A 16 4.82 11.70 -4.67
CA ALA A 16 5.63 11.76 -5.87
C ALA A 16 5.23 10.61 -6.82
N PRO A 17 5.34 10.81 -8.14
CA PRO A 17 5.05 9.76 -9.11
C PRO A 17 6.09 8.64 -8.99
N ILE A 18 5.59 7.40 -9.01
CA ILE A 18 6.40 6.18 -9.00
C ILE A 18 5.89 5.29 -10.13
N ALA A 19 6.82 4.71 -10.90
CA ALA A 19 6.47 3.70 -11.89
C ALA A 19 5.89 2.46 -11.19
N MET A 20 4.65 2.09 -11.54
CA MET A 20 3.95 0.97 -10.94
C MET A 20 3.01 0.30 -11.95
N GLU A 21 2.65 -0.95 -11.66
CA GLU A 21 1.69 -1.76 -12.41
C GLU A 21 0.74 -2.49 -11.45
N GLU A 22 -0.43 -2.89 -11.93
CA GLU A 22 -1.34 -3.75 -11.16
C GLU A 22 -0.66 -5.09 -10.85
N GLY A 23 -0.82 -5.58 -9.62
CA GLY A 23 -0.14 -6.79 -9.14
C GLY A 23 1.24 -6.54 -8.52
N LEU A 24 1.79 -5.32 -8.63
CA LEU A 24 3.03 -4.95 -7.95
C LEU A 24 2.86 -5.08 -6.43
N ARG A 25 3.76 -5.83 -5.78
CA ARG A 25 3.77 -5.99 -4.32
C ARG A 25 4.62 -4.92 -3.65
N PHE A 26 4.18 -4.45 -2.49
CA PHE A 26 4.89 -3.43 -1.72
C PHE A 26 4.78 -3.67 -0.21
N ALA A 27 5.64 -3.01 0.55
CA ALA A 27 5.61 -3.00 2.01
C ALA A 27 5.29 -1.58 2.53
N ILE A 28 4.49 -1.50 3.59
CA ILE A 28 4.18 -0.25 4.29
C ILE A 28 5.10 -0.19 5.52
N ARG A 29 5.79 0.95 5.68
CA ARG A 29 6.74 1.15 6.77
C ARG A 29 6.48 2.44 7.51
N GLU A 30 6.58 2.38 8.83
CA GLU A 30 6.46 3.53 9.73
C GLU A 30 7.49 3.37 10.86
N GLY A 31 8.17 4.46 11.24
CA GLY A 31 9.15 4.43 12.33
C GLY A 31 10.26 3.38 12.17
N GLY A 32 10.62 3.05 10.92
CA GLY A 32 11.64 2.04 10.63
C GLY A 32 11.17 0.58 10.71
N ARG A 33 9.89 0.31 11.02
CA ARG A 33 9.32 -1.04 11.10
C ARG A 33 8.36 -1.30 9.93
N THR A 34 8.23 -2.55 9.51
CA THR A 34 7.19 -2.96 8.56
C THR A 34 5.87 -3.09 9.31
N VAL A 35 4.85 -2.36 8.87
CA VAL A 35 3.51 -2.36 9.50
C VAL A 35 2.44 -2.99 8.61
N GLY A 36 2.75 -3.25 7.34
CA GLY A 36 1.85 -3.93 6.42
C GLY A 36 2.56 -4.39 5.15
N ALA A 37 1.87 -5.24 4.40
CA ALA A 37 2.24 -5.65 3.05
C ALA A 37 1.01 -5.56 2.16
N GLY A 38 1.21 -5.20 0.89
CA GLY A 38 0.13 -4.95 -0.04
C GLY A 38 0.47 -5.33 -1.45
N VAL A 39 -0.56 -5.32 -2.28
CA VAL A 39 -0.48 -5.50 -3.73
C VAL A 39 -1.32 -4.41 -4.38
N VAL A 40 -0.82 -3.80 -5.45
CA VAL A 40 -1.55 -2.78 -6.20
C VAL A 40 -2.72 -3.47 -6.91
N SER A 41 -3.95 -3.13 -6.52
CA SER A 41 -5.16 -3.72 -7.12
C SER A 41 -5.67 -2.97 -8.35
N LYS A 42 -5.48 -1.64 -8.39
CA LYS A 42 -5.90 -0.77 -9.48
C LYS A 42 -5.16 0.57 -9.39
N ILE A 43 -4.74 1.12 -10.52
CA ILE A 43 -4.17 2.47 -10.60
C ILE A 43 -5.29 3.48 -10.85
N ILE A 44 -5.31 4.56 -10.07
CA ILE A 44 -6.29 5.64 -10.13
C ILE A 44 -5.53 6.98 -10.06
N GLU A 45 -5.96 7.96 -10.85
CA GLU A 45 -5.39 9.32 -10.94
C GLU A 45 -6.29 10.36 -10.27
#